data_AF-A0A2G1WIP7-F1
#
_entry.id   AF-A0A2G1WIP7-F1
#
_cell.length_a   1.000
_cell.length_b   1.000
_cell.length_c   1.000
_cell.angle_alpha   90.00
_cell.angle_beta   90.00
_cell.angle_gamma   90.00
#
_symmetry.space_group_name_H-M   'P 1'
#
loop_
_entity.id
_entity.type
_entity.pdbx_description
1 polymer ?
#
loop_
_entity_poly.entity_id
_entity_poly.type
_entity_poly.pdbx_seq_one_letter_code
_entity_poly.pdbx_strand_id
1 'polypeptide(L)'
;RAGSADASAGVDLAEALCDPDADAAFPFGVVTDAFGPAEGDAIRLEHGKPDGRLITLGEATVTAVDAEGSVTVEREMTGGGTYDGLDVPREAGDVAETSLKEGRWWYPTTYRGRDGTVRGTYVNVCTPVEVFPDAARYVDLHVDVMKHPDGTVERVDDDELRDAEAAGTVPASLAEKARSVATALENAL
;
A
#
# COMPACT_ATOMS: atom_id res chain seq x y z
N ARG A 1 29.82 4.55 -12.11
CA ARG A 1 29.43 3.74 -13.28
C ARG A 1 27.92 3.57 -13.20
N ALA A 2 27.14 4.46 -13.84
CA ALA A 2 25.68 4.37 -13.85
C ALA A 2 25.15 3.73 -15.15
N GLY A 3 25.89 3.81 -16.25
CA GLY A 3 25.46 3.28 -17.55
C GLY A 3 25.51 1.76 -17.75
N SER A 4 25.70 0.94 -16.71
CA SER A 4 25.72 -0.54 -16.87
C SER A 4 24.46 -1.25 -16.37
N ALA A 5 23.72 -0.67 -15.41
CA ALA A 5 22.48 -1.24 -14.91
C ALA A 5 21.31 -0.90 -15.84
N ASP A 6 21.16 0.37 -16.20
CA ASP A 6 20.12 0.86 -17.12
C ASP A 6 20.21 0.22 -18.51
N ALA A 7 21.44 -0.04 -18.98
CA ALA A 7 21.66 -0.72 -20.25
C ALA A 7 21.32 -2.21 -20.20
N SER A 8 21.43 -2.86 -19.03
CA SER A 8 21.03 -4.26 -18.85
C SER A 8 19.51 -4.39 -18.84
N ALA A 9 18.84 -3.57 -18.03
CA ALA A 9 17.38 -3.54 -17.94
C ALA A 9 16.70 -3.27 -19.29
N GLY A 10 17.28 -2.37 -20.10
CA GLY A 10 16.80 -2.10 -21.46
C GLY A 10 16.96 -3.28 -22.43
N VAL A 11 18.01 -4.10 -22.26
CA VAL A 11 18.22 -5.32 -23.04
C VAL A 11 17.26 -6.42 -22.60
N ASP A 12 17.13 -6.65 -21.29
CA ASP A 12 16.22 -7.66 -20.74
C ASP A 12 14.77 -7.39 -21.18
N LEU A 13 14.35 -6.13 -21.17
CA LEU A 13 13.05 -5.71 -21.68
C LEU A 13 12.91 -5.92 -23.20
N ALA A 14 13.92 -5.55 -23.97
CA ALA A 14 13.90 -5.71 -25.42
C ALA A 14 13.84 -7.19 -25.81
N GLU A 15 14.59 -8.06 -25.14
CA GLU A 15 14.53 -9.50 -25.32
C GLU A 15 13.13 -10.04 -25.00
N ALA A 16 12.54 -9.60 -23.88
CA ALA A 16 11.21 -10.04 -23.46
C ALA A 16 10.07 -9.56 -24.39
N LEU A 17 10.23 -8.40 -25.06
CA LEU A 17 9.20 -7.81 -25.93
C LEU A 17 9.38 -8.11 -27.42
N CYS A 18 10.61 -8.28 -27.90
CA CYS A 18 10.90 -8.38 -29.34
C CYS A 18 10.94 -9.81 -29.89
N ASP A 19 11.14 -10.82 -29.05
CA ASP A 19 11.06 -12.24 -29.44
C ASP A 19 10.21 -13.07 -28.45
N PRO A 20 8.93 -12.69 -28.20
CA PRO A 20 8.09 -13.41 -27.26
C PRO A 20 7.63 -14.75 -27.86
N ASP A 21 7.56 -15.79 -27.02
CA ASP A 21 6.80 -16.98 -27.35
C ASP A 21 5.35 -16.61 -27.71
N ALA A 22 4.70 -17.38 -28.59
CA ALA A 22 3.35 -17.07 -29.07
C ALA A 22 2.28 -16.96 -27.97
N ASP A 23 2.52 -17.61 -26.83
CA ASP A 23 1.66 -17.61 -25.63
C ASP A 23 2.29 -16.84 -24.44
N ALA A 24 3.35 -16.06 -24.67
CA ALA A 24 4.04 -15.34 -23.62
C ALA A 24 3.10 -14.30 -22.97
N ALA A 25 3.01 -14.35 -21.64
CA ALA A 25 2.40 -13.28 -20.87
C ALA A 25 3.26 -12.01 -20.97
N PHE A 26 2.65 -10.84 -20.79
CA PHE A 26 3.38 -9.59 -20.68
C PHE A 26 4.46 -9.70 -19.57
N PRO A 27 5.72 -9.31 -19.84
CA PRO A 27 6.84 -9.51 -18.91
C PRO A 27 6.81 -8.47 -17.78
N PHE A 28 5.75 -8.49 -16.97
CA PHE A 28 5.49 -7.50 -15.93
C PHE A 28 6.66 -7.35 -14.96
N GLY A 29 7.25 -8.46 -14.52
CA GLY A 29 8.42 -8.45 -13.63
C GLY A 29 9.61 -7.70 -14.21
N VAL A 30 9.94 -7.92 -15.48
CA VAL A 30 11.05 -7.21 -16.15
C VAL A 30 10.77 -5.71 -16.23
N VAL A 31 9.53 -5.31 -16.49
CA VAL A 31 9.13 -3.90 -16.53
C VAL A 31 9.24 -3.27 -15.15
N THR A 32 8.75 -3.93 -14.10
CA THR A 32 8.82 -3.39 -12.74
C THR A 32 10.23 -3.39 -12.18
N ASP A 33 11.08 -4.33 -12.56
CA ASP A 33 12.49 -4.33 -12.15
C ASP A 33 13.28 -3.21 -12.83
N ALA A 34 12.92 -2.88 -14.08
CA ALA A 34 13.57 -1.84 -14.87
C ALA A 34 13.09 -0.42 -14.53
N PHE A 35 11.79 -0.26 -14.23
CA PHE A 35 11.15 1.05 -14.13
C PHE A 35 10.38 1.26 -12.82
N GLY A 36 10.19 0.22 -12.01
CA GLY A 36 9.55 0.35 -10.70
C GLY A 36 10.46 1.04 -9.68
N PRO A 37 9.92 1.31 -8.48
CA PRO A 37 10.69 1.91 -7.40
C PRO A 37 11.80 0.96 -6.92
N ALA A 38 12.95 1.52 -6.56
CA ALA A 38 14.09 0.79 -5.99
C ALA A 38 14.38 1.24 -4.54
N GLU A 39 15.13 0.42 -3.80
CA GLU A 39 15.57 0.77 -2.45
C GLU A 39 16.31 2.11 -2.42
N GLY A 40 15.92 2.99 -1.51
CA GLY A 40 16.42 4.36 -1.37
C GLY A 40 15.63 5.40 -2.16
N ASP A 41 14.74 5.00 -3.07
CA ASP A 41 13.88 5.94 -3.79
C ASP A 41 12.83 6.53 -2.85
N ALA A 42 12.36 7.71 -3.24
CA ALA A 42 11.29 8.42 -2.57
C ALA A 42 9.99 8.29 -3.38
N ILE A 43 8.93 7.77 -2.76
CA ILE A 43 7.61 7.64 -3.39
C ILE A 43 6.53 8.36 -2.60
N ARG A 44 5.54 8.91 -3.31
CA ARG A 44 4.37 9.56 -2.70
C ARG A 44 3.27 8.54 -2.43
N LEU A 45 2.66 8.57 -1.25
CA LEU A 45 1.45 7.80 -0.99
C LEU A 45 0.22 8.65 -1.32
N GLU A 46 -0.46 8.28 -2.40
CA GLU A 46 -1.59 9.01 -2.97
C GLU A 46 -2.92 8.33 -2.59
N HIS A 47 -3.58 8.92 -1.58
CA HIS A 47 -4.85 8.45 -1.01
C HIS A 47 -6.02 9.06 -1.75
N GLY A 48 -6.57 8.32 -2.71
CA GLY A 48 -7.82 8.67 -3.37
C GLY A 48 -9.02 8.44 -2.46
N LYS A 49 -10.03 9.31 -2.53
CA LYS A 49 -11.34 9.12 -1.89
C LYS A 49 -12.41 8.80 -2.94
N PRO A 50 -13.48 8.06 -2.59
CA PRO A 50 -14.53 7.71 -3.55
C PRO A 50 -15.25 8.90 -4.20
N ASP A 51 -15.21 10.08 -3.57
CA ASP A 51 -15.74 11.34 -4.11
C ASP A 51 -14.80 12.04 -5.12
N GLY A 52 -13.67 11.42 -5.47
CA GLY A 52 -12.71 11.90 -6.45
C GLY A 52 -11.62 12.82 -5.89
N ARG A 53 -11.61 13.11 -4.58
CA ARG A 53 -10.50 13.83 -3.96
C ARG A 53 -9.24 12.96 -3.93
N LEU A 54 -8.09 13.62 -4.00
CA LEU A 54 -6.77 13.02 -3.82
C LEU A 54 -6.05 13.71 -2.68
N ILE A 55 -5.57 12.93 -1.71
CA ILE A 55 -4.79 13.40 -0.57
C ILE A 55 -3.42 12.74 -0.63
N THR A 56 -2.36 13.53 -0.71
CA THR A 56 -0.99 13.00 -0.59
C THR A 56 -0.65 12.88 0.89
N LEU A 57 -0.48 11.66 1.38
CA LEU A 57 -0.19 11.41 2.80
C LEU A 57 1.27 11.77 3.17
N GLY A 58 2.11 12.02 2.18
CA GLY A 58 3.52 12.36 2.32
C GLY A 58 4.40 11.54 1.38
N GLU A 59 5.69 11.79 1.48
CA GLU A 59 6.75 11.04 0.80
C GLU A 59 7.28 9.96 1.76
N ALA A 60 7.52 8.76 1.22
CA ALA A 60 8.06 7.61 1.92
C ALA A 60 9.32 7.12 1.22
N THR A 61 10.29 6.66 1.99
CA THR A 61 11.52 6.05 1.46
C THR A 61 11.29 4.56 1.25
N VAL A 62 11.63 4.04 0.08
CA VAL A 62 11.63 2.60 -0.18
C VAL A 62 12.77 1.96 0.58
N THR A 63 12.46 0.99 1.43
CA THR A 63 13.45 0.27 2.24
C THR A 63 13.67 -1.16 1.78
N ALA A 64 12.74 -1.72 1.00
CA ALA A 64 12.91 -3.03 0.37
C ALA A 64 11.97 -3.22 -0.82
N VAL A 65 12.41 -4.01 -1.79
CA VAL A 65 11.58 -4.62 -2.82
C VAL A 65 11.84 -6.12 -2.79
N ASP A 66 10.81 -6.95 -2.55
CA ASP A 66 10.95 -8.40 -2.51
C ASP A 66 10.83 -9.05 -3.90
N ALA A 67 11.20 -10.34 -3.99
CA ALA A 67 11.19 -11.09 -5.25
C ALA A 67 9.77 -11.30 -5.82
N GLU A 68 8.74 -11.14 -4.97
CA GLU A 68 7.34 -11.22 -5.34
C GLU A 68 6.73 -9.85 -5.69
N GLY A 69 7.56 -8.78 -5.75
CA GLY A 69 7.18 -7.43 -6.14
C GLY A 69 6.48 -6.61 -5.04
N SER A 70 6.61 -6.99 -3.77
CA SER A 70 6.16 -6.14 -2.66
C SER A 70 7.18 -5.04 -2.40
N VAL A 71 6.70 -3.81 -2.25
CA VAL A 71 7.51 -2.62 -1.96
C VAL A 71 7.25 -2.20 -0.53
N THR A 72 8.27 -2.26 0.33
CA THR A 72 8.20 -1.75 1.70
C THR A 72 8.70 -0.31 1.72
N VAL A 73 7.92 0.57 2.31
CA VAL A 73 8.27 1.98 2.46
C VAL A 73 8.12 2.46 3.89
N GLU A 74 8.97 3.41 4.28
CA GLU A 74 8.98 3.98 5.62
C GLU A 74 8.74 5.49 5.59
N ARG A 75 7.98 5.97 6.58
CA ARG A 75 7.82 7.39 6.88
C ARG A 75 8.08 7.65 8.35
N GLU A 76 8.81 8.72 8.64
CA GLU A 76 8.91 9.22 10.01
C GLU A 76 7.63 9.96 10.40
N MET A 77 7.08 9.61 11.55
CA MET A 77 5.87 10.20 12.09
C MET A 77 6.20 11.40 12.98
N THR A 78 5.42 12.46 12.83
CA THR A 78 5.45 13.60 13.72
C THR A 78 4.62 13.30 14.96
N GLY A 79 5.08 13.76 16.13
CA GLY A 79 4.37 13.54 17.39
C GLY A 79 3.06 14.34 17.49
N GLY A 80 2.20 13.91 18.41
CA GLY A 80 0.98 14.61 18.78
C GLY A 80 -0.28 13.92 18.24
N GLY A 81 -1.29 13.81 19.10
CA GLY A 81 -2.50 13.02 18.85
C GLY A 81 -2.27 11.53 19.10
N THR A 82 -3.23 10.73 18.65
CA THR A 82 -3.20 9.27 18.63
C THR A 82 -3.22 8.76 17.19
N TYR A 83 -2.75 7.54 16.96
CA TYR A 83 -3.05 6.85 15.71
C TYR A 83 -4.55 6.54 15.66
N ASP A 84 -5.18 6.85 14.53
CA ASP A 84 -6.62 6.70 14.37
C ASP A 84 -7.06 5.25 14.54
N GLY A 85 -8.17 5.05 15.23
CA GLY A 85 -8.72 3.78 15.71
C GLY A 85 -7.84 2.89 16.61
N LEU A 86 -6.53 3.14 16.73
CA LEU A 86 -5.65 2.39 17.64
C LEU A 86 -5.66 2.93 19.09
N ASP A 87 -6.09 4.18 19.30
CA ASP A 87 -6.01 4.89 20.60
C ASP A 87 -4.60 4.88 21.24
N VAL A 88 -3.57 4.75 20.39
CA VAL A 88 -2.16 4.73 20.82
C VAL A 88 -1.53 6.11 20.57
N PRO A 89 -0.86 6.72 21.57
CA PRO A 89 -0.18 7.99 21.39
C PRO A 89 0.85 7.95 20.26
N ARG A 90 0.79 8.94 19.38
CA ARG A 90 1.79 9.12 18.33
C ARG A 90 2.96 9.93 18.85
N GLU A 91 4.14 9.36 18.81
CA GLU A 91 5.37 10.01 19.25
C GLU A 91 6.22 10.48 18.06
N ALA A 92 6.93 11.58 18.24
CA ALA A 92 7.85 12.07 17.22
C ALA A 92 9.01 11.09 17.05
N GLY A 93 9.26 10.66 15.82
CA GLY A 93 10.28 9.66 15.49
C GLY A 93 9.75 8.22 15.52
N ASP A 94 8.46 8.00 15.77
CA ASP A 94 7.84 6.73 15.38
C ASP A 94 7.97 6.55 13.85
N VAL A 95 7.99 5.32 13.38
CA VAL A 95 8.10 4.98 11.95
C VAL A 95 6.82 4.28 11.51
N ALA A 96 6.25 4.71 10.39
CA ALA A 96 5.19 4.01 9.68
C ALA A 96 5.79 3.17 8.55
N GLU A 97 5.87 1.86 8.77
CA GLU A 97 6.33 0.86 7.79
C GLU A 97 5.11 0.36 7.00
N THR A 98 5.05 0.66 5.71
CA THR A 98 3.92 0.31 4.82
C THR A 98 4.36 -0.71 3.78
N SER A 99 3.64 -1.83 3.64
CA SER A 99 3.92 -2.86 2.63
C SER A 99 2.92 -2.77 1.47
N LEU A 100 3.40 -2.28 0.33
CA LEU A 100 2.62 -2.11 -0.88
C LEU A 100 2.83 -3.29 -1.82
N LYS A 101 1.80 -3.65 -2.58
CA LYS A 101 1.91 -4.67 -3.63
C LYS A 101 0.92 -4.37 -4.75
N GLU A 102 1.42 -4.31 -5.98
CA GLU A 102 0.61 -4.12 -7.19
C GLU A 102 -0.60 -5.06 -7.20
N GLY A 103 -1.78 -4.51 -7.48
CA GLY A 103 -3.02 -5.26 -7.63
C GLY A 103 -3.67 -5.71 -6.31
N ARG A 104 -3.01 -5.53 -5.16
CA ARG A 104 -3.55 -5.93 -3.86
C ARG A 104 -4.66 -4.98 -3.42
N TRP A 105 -5.77 -5.52 -2.92
CA TRP A 105 -6.95 -4.76 -2.45
C TRP A 105 -6.81 -4.19 -1.03
N TRP A 106 -5.60 -4.22 -0.48
CA TRP A 106 -5.30 -3.75 0.86
C TRP A 106 -3.80 -3.54 1.01
N TYR A 107 -3.39 -2.74 1.99
CA TYR A 107 -2.00 -2.66 2.42
C TYR A 107 -1.92 -2.46 3.94
N PRO A 108 -0.96 -3.08 4.64
CA PRO A 108 -0.73 -2.83 6.05
C PRO A 108 0.28 -1.69 6.24
N THR A 109 0.06 -0.91 7.29
CA THR A 109 0.99 0.05 7.87
C THR A 109 1.21 -0.33 9.33
N THR A 110 2.41 -0.80 9.67
CA THR A 110 2.81 -1.07 11.05
C THR A 110 3.53 0.16 11.60
N TYR A 111 3.01 0.69 12.70
CA TYR A 111 3.63 1.79 13.42
C TYR A 111 4.61 1.24 14.46
N ARG A 112 5.84 1.74 14.46
CA ARG A 112 6.92 1.31 15.37
C ARG A 112 7.50 2.49 16.12
N GLY A 113 7.72 2.35 17.42
CA GLY A 113 8.48 3.30 18.21
C GLY A 113 9.96 3.29 17.85
N ARG A 114 10.70 4.32 18.29
CA ARG A 114 12.16 4.40 18.13
C ARG A 114 12.93 3.24 18.78
N ASP A 115 12.33 2.61 19.77
CA ASP A 115 12.84 1.42 20.46
C ASP A 115 12.49 0.10 19.74
N GLY A 116 11.78 0.19 18.61
CA GLY A 116 11.28 -0.96 17.84
C GLY A 116 9.93 -1.50 18.34
N THR A 117 9.36 -0.94 19.41
CA THR A 117 8.08 -1.40 19.96
C THR A 117 6.95 -1.17 18.96
N VAL A 118 6.17 -2.21 18.67
CA VAL A 118 5.00 -2.08 17.79
C VAL A 118 3.90 -1.30 18.50
N ARG A 119 3.50 -0.18 17.90
CA ARG A 119 2.40 0.70 18.33
C ARG A 119 1.04 0.21 17.81
N GLY A 120 1.03 -0.67 16.83
CA GLY A 120 -0.16 -1.24 16.20
C GLY A 120 0.03 -1.38 14.70
N THR A 121 -0.88 -2.11 14.06
CA THR A 121 -0.94 -2.22 12.60
C THR A 121 -2.30 -1.79 12.11
N TYR A 122 -2.30 -0.92 11.13
CA TYR A 122 -3.47 -0.46 10.41
C TYR A 122 -3.47 -1.11 9.03
N VAL A 123 -4.59 -1.68 8.58
CA VAL A 123 -4.70 -2.32 7.28
C VAL A 123 -5.83 -1.67 6.50
N ASN A 124 -5.44 -0.86 5.52
CA ASN A 124 -6.39 -0.12 4.67
C ASN A 124 -7.01 -1.06 3.63
N VAL A 125 -8.34 -1.12 3.53
CA VAL A 125 -9.00 -1.80 2.41
C VAL A 125 -9.32 -0.80 1.31
N CYS A 126 -8.80 -1.05 0.12
CA CYS A 126 -8.87 -0.11 -1.00
C CYS A 126 -9.14 -0.82 -2.32
N THR A 127 -9.28 -0.05 -3.39
CA THR A 127 -9.11 -0.57 -4.74
C THR A 127 -7.71 -1.18 -4.91
N PRO A 128 -7.47 -2.01 -5.93
CA PRO A 128 -6.14 -2.54 -6.22
C PRO A 128 -5.08 -1.43 -6.18
N VAL A 129 -4.04 -1.63 -5.38
CA VAL A 129 -2.90 -0.72 -5.27
C VAL A 129 -2.18 -0.67 -6.61
N GLU A 130 -1.88 0.53 -7.08
CA GLU A 130 -1.09 0.82 -8.28
C GLU A 130 0.26 1.40 -7.83
N VAL A 131 1.35 0.74 -8.19
CA VAL A 131 2.73 1.13 -7.84
C VAL A 131 3.41 1.73 -9.08
N PHE A 132 3.71 3.01 -8.99
CA PHE A 132 4.45 3.78 -9.97
C PHE A 132 5.89 4.01 -9.50
N PRO A 133 6.79 4.48 -10.39
CA PRO A 133 8.20 4.73 -10.03
C PRO A 133 8.34 5.74 -8.87
N ASP A 134 7.44 6.72 -8.77
CA ASP A 134 7.51 7.83 -7.81
C ASP A 134 6.27 7.96 -6.90
N ALA A 135 5.33 7.02 -6.99
CA ALA A 135 4.10 7.06 -6.20
C ALA A 135 3.47 5.67 -6.05
N ALA A 136 2.70 5.48 -4.98
CA ALA A 136 1.71 4.41 -4.90
C ALA A 136 0.33 5.03 -4.73
N ARG A 137 -0.64 4.56 -5.52
CA ARG A 137 -1.99 5.11 -5.58
C ARG A 137 -3.03 4.02 -5.35
N TYR A 138 -4.12 4.43 -4.73
CA TYR A 138 -5.32 3.62 -4.53
C TYR A 138 -6.50 4.56 -4.25
N VAL A 139 -7.72 4.03 -4.34
CA VAL A 139 -8.92 4.66 -3.78
C VAL A 139 -9.31 3.89 -2.53
N ASP A 140 -9.30 4.60 -1.41
CA ASP A 140 -9.74 4.11 -0.11
C ASP A 140 -11.24 3.78 -0.12
N LEU A 141 -11.60 2.64 0.48
CA LEU A 141 -12.98 2.13 0.55
C LEU A 141 -13.55 2.18 1.97
N HIS A 142 -13.00 3.06 2.82
CA HIS A 142 -13.44 3.40 4.16
C HIS A 142 -13.27 2.32 5.23
N VAL A 143 -13.50 1.05 4.89
CA VAL A 143 -13.41 -0.05 5.85
C VAL A 143 -11.96 -0.45 6.09
N ASP A 144 -11.58 -0.56 7.36
CA ASP A 144 -10.21 -0.86 7.75
C ASP A 144 -10.15 -2.00 8.77
N VAL A 145 -9.01 -2.67 8.85
CA VAL A 145 -8.73 -3.68 9.89
C VAL A 145 -7.53 -3.25 10.71
N MET A 146 -7.68 -3.25 12.02
CA MET A 146 -6.65 -2.83 12.96
C MET A 146 -6.19 -4.01 13.80
N LYS A 147 -4.89 -4.06 14.08
CA LYS A 147 -4.27 -4.97 15.04
C LYS A 147 -3.58 -4.15 16.12
N HIS A 148 -4.14 -4.21 17.32
CA HIS A 148 -3.68 -3.51 18.51
C HIS A 148 -2.37 -4.08 19.04
N PRO A 149 -1.61 -3.31 19.85
CA PRO A 149 -0.40 -3.79 20.51
C PRO A 149 -0.58 -5.06 21.37
N ASP A 150 -1.78 -5.24 21.94
CA ASP A 150 -2.13 -6.42 22.75
C ASP A 150 -2.51 -7.64 21.89
N GLY A 151 -2.54 -7.48 20.57
CA GLY A 151 -2.89 -8.51 19.60
C GLY A 151 -4.36 -8.56 19.24
N THR A 152 -5.22 -7.73 19.85
CA THR A 152 -6.63 -7.62 19.48
C THR A 152 -6.75 -7.18 18.02
N VAL A 153 -7.59 -7.85 17.24
CA VAL A 153 -7.90 -7.49 15.85
C VAL A 153 -9.34 -7.04 15.78
N GLU A 154 -9.59 -5.91 15.12
CA GLU A 154 -10.95 -5.41 14.89
C GLU A 154 -11.09 -4.78 13.51
N ARG A 155 -12.29 -4.89 12.95
CA ARG A 155 -12.69 -4.14 11.76
C ARG A 155 -13.44 -2.88 12.16
N VAL A 156 -13.08 -1.75 11.56
CA VAL A 156 -13.66 -0.43 11.85
C VAL A 156 -14.26 0.20 10.59
N ASP A 157 -15.04 1.27 10.79
CA ASP A 157 -15.58 2.14 9.73
C ASP A 157 -16.50 1.46 8.69
N ASP A 158 -17.11 0.33 9.08
CA ASP A 158 -18.17 -0.31 8.29
C ASP A 158 -19.36 0.64 8.02
N ASP A 159 -19.65 1.56 8.94
CA ASP A 159 -20.70 2.57 8.77
C ASP A 159 -20.34 3.62 7.72
N GLU A 160 -19.08 4.07 7.67
CA GLU A 160 -18.63 4.96 6.59
C GLU A 160 -18.80 4.30 5.21
N LEU A 161 -18.43 3.03 5.06
CA LEU A 161 -18.65 2.30 3.81
C LEU A 161 -20.13 2.15 3.47
N ARG A 162 -20.99 1.86 4.46
CA ARG A 162 -22.45 1.77 4.24
C ARG A 162 -23.04 3.10 3.79
N ASP A 163 -22.58 4.21 4.38
CA ASP A 163 -23.03 5.54 4.02
C ASP A 163 -22.56 5.94 2.61
N ALA A 164 -21.32 5.60 2.24
CA ALA A 164 -20.80 5.80 0.89
C ALA A 164 -21.54 4.96 -0.17
N GLU A 165 -21.92 3.72 0.17
CA GLU A 165 -22.77 2.87 -0.67
C GLU A 165 -24.17 3.49 -0.84
N ALA A 166 -24.79 3.94 0.25
CA ALA A 166 -26.09 4.59 0.22
C ALA A 166 -26.10 5.92 -0.56
N ALA A 167 -25.00 6.68 -0.49
CA ALA A 167 -24.79 7.91 -1.24
C ALA A 167 -24.45 7.66 -2.72
N GLY A 168 -24.12 6.43 -3.11
CA GLY A 168 -23.74 6.05 -4.47
C GLY A 168 -22.33 6.48 -4.89
N THR A 169 -21.49 6.95 -3.96
CA THR A 169 -20.07 7.25 -4.22
C THR A 169 -19.23 5.98 -4.27
N VAL A 170 -19.69 4.90 -3.63
CA VAL A 170 -19.14 3.54 -3.78
C VAL A 170 -20.22 2.63 -4.36
N PRO A 171 -20.00 2.01 -5.54
CA PRO A 171 -20.96 1.04 -6.09
C PRO A 171 -21.15 -0.17 -5.17
N ALA A 172 -22.37 -0.71 -5.10
CA ALA A 172 -22.69 -1.84 -4.22
C ALA A 172 -21.77 -3.07 -4.40
N SER A 173 -21.38 -3.39 -5.64
CA SER A 173 -20.44 -4.48 -5.92
C SER A 173 -19.04 -4.22 -5.36
N LEU A 174 -18.61 -2.95 -5.31
CA LEU A 174 -17.33 -2.56 -4.74
C LEU A 174 -17.38 -2.59 -3.21
N ALA A 175 -18.49 -2.15 -2.61
CA ALA A 175 -18.71 -2.24 -1.17
C ALA A 175 -18.77 -3.69 -0.68
N GLU A 176 -19.44 -4.58 -1.43
CA GLU A 176 -19.44 -6.03 -1.15
C GLU A 176 -18.02 -6.60 -1.21
N LYS A 177 -17.24 -6.21 -2.22
CA LYS A 177 -15.84 -6.64 -2.35
C LYS A 177 -14.99 -6.17 -1.17
N ALA A 178 -15.13 -4.91 -0.76
CA ALA A 178 -14.40 -4.34 0.38
C ALA A 178 -14.72 -5.10 1.67
N ARG A 179 -16.01 -5.33 1.97
CA ARG A 179 -16.44 -6.13 3.14
C ARG A 179 -15.86 -7.54 3.11
N SER A 180 -15.87 -8.20 1.96
CA SER A 180 -15.30 -9.54 1.80
C SER A 180 -13.79 -9.57 2.08
N VAL A 181 -13.04 -8.58 1.59
CA VAL A 181 -11.60 -8.45 1.85
C VAL A 181 -11.34 -8.17 3.34
N ALA A 182 -12.08 -7.23 3.94
CA ALA A 182 -11.95 -6.90 5.35
C ALA A 182 -12.23 -8.10 6.26
N THR A 183 -13.29 -8.88 5.99
CA THR A 183 -13.56 -10.12 6.73
C THR A 183 -12.46 -11.16 6.55
N ALA A 184 -11.87 -11.28 5.36
CA ALA A 184 -10.75 -12.21 5.16
C ALA A 184 -9.51 -11.80 5.97
N LEU A 185 -9.23 -10.48 6.06
CA LEU A 185 -8.13 -9.91 6.83
C LEU A 185 -8.33 -10.10 8.33
N GLU A 186 -9.51 -9.76 8.85
CA GLU A 186 -9.87 -9.90 10.26
C GLU A 186 -9.70 -11.35 10.76
N ASN A 187 -10.00 -12.34 9.91
CA ASN A 187 -9.83 -13.76 10.25
C ASN A 187 -8.37 -14.27 10.14
N ALA A 188 -7.50 -13.55 9.43
CA ALA A 188 -6.15 -14.01 9.10
C ALA A 188 -5.04 -13.36 9.97
N LEU A 189 -5.32 -12.23 10.61
CA LEU A 189 -4.39 -11.46 11.44
C LEU A 189 -4.33 -11.94 12.89
#